data_AF-A0A6L5DWF5-F1
#
_entry.id   AF-A0A6L5DWF5-F1
#
_cell.length_a   1.000
_cell.length_b   1.000
_cell.length_c   1.000
_cell.angle_alpha   90.00
_cell.angle_beta   90.00
_cell.angle_gamma   90.00
#
_symmetry.space_group_name_H-M   'P 1'
#
loop_
_entity.id
_entity.type
_entity.pdbx_description
1 polymer ?
#
loop_
_entity_poly.entity_id
_entity_poly.type
_entity_poly.pdbx_seq_one_letter_code
_entity_poly.pdbx_strand_id
1 'polypeptide(L)'
;MNELSYTKKCKCESNQFCSFVSESDYFSDADKKRLTQIIVTDGFSRILYVSGVLAIWSLMAGIIDAVLFPGIIVYAIFHGVVDYKVLTPPAVFLLGNIIAKLIYISLSLNDRIKIVDILISVLPYAGSAYLLKKFLINDKKMALAVSSYLKKKKQDYKYNLVAYFK
;
A
#
# COMPACT_ATOMS: atom_id res chain seq x y z
N MET A 1 -35.40 6.35 -4.27
CA MET A 1 -34.22 6.12 -5.14
C MET A 1 -33.38 7.39 -5.10
N ASN A 2 -32.21 7.39 -4.43
CA ASN A 2 -31.30 8.55 -4.46
C ASN A 2 -30.15 8.24 -5.40
N GLU A 3 -30.15 8.82 -6.59
CA GLU A 3 -29.06 8.69 -7.55
C GLU A 3 -27.75 9.22 -6.95
N LEU A 4 -26.63 8.52 -7.23
CA LEU A 4 -25.31 9.11 -7.02
C LEU A 4 -25.23 10.40 -7.85
N SER A 5 -24.87 11.53 -7.23
CA SER A 5 -24.59 12.79 -7.93
C SER A 5 -23.66 12.53 -9.12
N TYR A 6 -23.91 13.20 -10.25
CA TYR A 6 -23.14 13.09 -11.49
C TYR A 6 -21.62 13.17 -11.25
N THR A 7 -21.20 14.05 -10.34
CA THR A 7 -19.79 14.21 -9.92
C THR A 7 -19.18 12.95 -9.28
N LYS A 8 -19.98 12.16 -8.54
CA LYS A 8 -19.54 10.90 -7.94
C LYS A 8 -19.49 9.78 -8.97
N LYS A 9 -20.40 9.77 -9.96
CA LYS A 9 -20.37 8.83 -11.08
C LYS A 9 -19.09 9.02 -11.91
N CYS A 10 -18.78 10.25 -12.33
CA CYS A 10 -17.54 10.54 -13.08
C CYS A 10 -16.26 10.21 -12.29
N LYS A 11 -16.23 10.49 -10.98
CA LYS A 11 -15.09 10.09 -10.13
C LYS A 11 -14.94 8.57 -10.02
N CYS A 12 -16.05 7.83 -10.04
CA CYS A 12 -16.01 6.38 -10.00
C CYS A 12 -15.46 5.80 -11.31
N GLU A 13 -15.93 6.30 -12.47
CA GLU A 13 -15.45 5.84 -13.78
C GLU A 13 -13.95 6.05 -13.98
N SER A 14 -13.41 7.16 -13.45
CA SER A 14 -11.96 7.43 -13.48
C SER A 14 -11.12 6.51 -12.58
N ASN A 15 -11.75 5.70 -11.74
CA ASN A 15 -11.10 4.91 -10.70
C ASN A 15 -11.34 3.42 -10.92
N GLN A 16 -10.31 2.70 -11.39
CA GLN A 16 -10.40 1.27 -11.75
C GLN A 16 -10.96 0.37 -10.65
N PHE A 17 -10.70 0.66 -9.37
CA PHE A 17 -11.27 -0.12 -8.26
C PHE A 17 -12.76 0.19 -8.08
N CYS A 18 -13.16 1.44 -8.26
CA CYS A 18 -14.55 1.86 -8.19
C CYS A 18 -15.37 1.25 -9.32
N SER A 19 -14.88 1.33 -10.57
CA SER A 19 -15.53 0.70 -11.74
C SER A 19 -15.66 -0.82 -11.56
N PHE A 20 -14.63 -1.47 -11.01
CA PHE A 20 -14.70 -2.90 -10.70
C PHE A 20 -15.84 -3.22 -9.72
N VAL A 21 -16.04 -2.42 -8.67
CA VAL A 21 -17.11 -2.65 -7.70
C VAL A 21 -18.49 -2.35 -8.29
N SER A 22 -18.64 -1.32 -9.12
CA SER A 22 -19.94 -0.98 -9.73
C SER A 22 -20.40 -2.02 -10.76
N GLU A 23 -19.46 -2.58 -11.53
CA GLU A 23 -19.75 -3.56 -12.60
C GLU A 23 -19.77 -5.01 -12.10
N SER A 24 -19.40 -5.26 -10.84
CA SER A 24 -19.28 -6.62 -10.30
C SER A 24 -20.64 -7.25 -9.98
N ASP A 25 -20.87 -8.50 -10.41
CA ASP A 25 -22.05 -9.28 -10.01
C ASP A 25 -21.96 -9.87 -8.58
N TYR A 26 -20.82 -9.70 -7.90
CA TYR A 26 -20.58 -10.24 -6.56
C TYR A 26 -21.28 -9.44 -5.44
N PHE A 27 -21.77 -8.23 -5.76
CA PHE A 27 -22.35 -7.30 -4.78
C PHE A 27 -23.79 -6.96 -5.14
N SER A 28 -24.65 -6.86 -4.12
CA SER A 28 -26.01 -6.34 -4.28
C SER A 28 -25.98 -4.85 -4.65
N ASP A 29 -27.03 -4.32 -5.27
CA ASP A 29 -27.08 -2.90 -5.65
C ASP A 29 -26.92 -1.94 -4.45
N ALA A 30 -27.41 -2.36 -3.28
CA ALA A 30 -27.21 -1.62 -2.03
C ALA A 30 -25.74 -1.63 -1.58
N ASP A 31 -25.08 -2.80 -1.65
CA ASP A 31 -23.64 -2.94 -1.34
C ASP A 31 -22.79 -2.13 -2.31
N LYS A 32 -23.08 -2.22 -3.62
CA LYS A 32 -22.40 -1.45 -4.67
C LYS A 32 -22.45 0.03 -4.33
N LYS A 33 -23.64 0.59 -4.13
CA LYS A 33 -23.80 2.02 -3.85
C LYS A 33 -23.04 2.47 -2.61
N ARG A 34 -23.10 1.69 -1.52
CA ARG A 34 -22.37 1.97 -0.28
C ARG A 34 -20.85 1.92 -0.49
N LEU A 35 -20.34 0.86 -1.10
CA LEU A 35 -18.91 0.69 -1.37
C LEU A 35 -18.40 1.81 -2.29
N THR A 36 -19.12 2.11 -3.35
CA THR A 36 -18.82 3.22 -4.29
C THR A 36 -18.71 4.55 -3.54
N GLN A 37 -19.65 4.80 -2.62
CA GLN A 37 -19.64 6.02 -1.81
C GLN A 37 -18.42 6.09 -0.89
N ILE A 38 -18.05 4.98 -0.23
CA ILE A 38 -16.84 4.92 0.62
C ILE A 38 -15.59 5.13 -0.25
N ILE A 39 -15.50 4.45 -1.40
CA ILE A 39 -14.35 4.52 -2.30
C ILE A 39 -14.11 5.95 -2.81
N VAL A 40 -15.18 6.63 -3.26
CA VAL A 40 -15.10 7.98 -3.84
C VAL A 40 -14.92 9.05 -2.76
N THR A 41 -15.57 8.90 -1.61
CA THR A 41 -15.53 9.91 -0.53
C THR A 41 -14.20 9.85 0.22
N ASP A 42 -13.74 8.66 0.58
CA ASP A 42 -12.56 8.48 1.44
C ASP A 42 -11.26 8.33 0.66
N GLY A 43 -11.33 8.30 -0.68
CA GLY A 43 -10.15 8.15 -1.53
C GLY A 43 -9.46 6.79 -1.34
N PHE A 44 -10.22 5.77 -0.97
CA PHE A 44 -9.71 4.45 -0.58
C PHE A 44 -8.82 3.79 -1.65
N SER A 45 -9.10 4.01 -2.94
CA SER A 45 -8.23 3.51 -4.01
C SER A 45 -6.81 4.09 -3.96
N ARG A 46 -6.66 5.34 -3.52
CA ARG A 46 -5.34 5.94 -3.32
C ARG A 46 -4.64 5.33 -2.12
N ILE A 47 -5.38 5.03 -1.05
CA ILE A 47 -4.84 4.34 0.13
C ILE A 47 -4.39 2.92 -0.22
N LEU A 48 -5.17 2.20 -1.03
CA LEU A 48 -4.78 0.89 -1.57
C LEU A 48 -3.51 0.99 -2.41
N TYR A 49 -3.42 1.99 -3.28
CA TYR A 49 -2.24 2.22 -4.10
C TYR A 49 -0.99 2.51 -3.24
N VAL A 50 -1.09 3.45 -2.29
CA VAL A 50 0.00 3.80 -1.38
C VAL A 50 0.40 2.60 -0.52
N SER A 51 -0.56 1.85 0.00
CA SER A 51 -0.28 0.62 0.76
C SER A 51 0.46 -0.42 -0.08
N GLY A 52 0.09 -0.58 -1.35
CA GLY A 52 0.78 -1.45 -2.30
C GLY A 52 2.23 -1.01 -2.56
N VAL A 53 2.45 0.28 -2.82
CA VAL A 53 3.79 0.85 -3.00
C VAL A 53 4.63 0.67 -1.74
N LEU A 54 4.08 0.93 -0.55
CA LEU A 54 4.78 0.71 0.72
C LEU A 54 5.14 -0.76 0.97
N ALA A 55 4.31 -1.70 0.51
CA ALA A 55 4.60 -3.12 0.61
C ALA A 55 5.80 -3.51 -0.28
N ILE A 56 5.81 -3.06 -1.54
CA ILE A 56 6.95 -3.28 -2.46
C ILE A 56 8.21 -2.61 -1.91
N TRP A 57 8.09 -1.38 -1.41
CA TRP A 57 9.19 -0.65 -0.80
C TRP A 57 9.75 -1.41 0.41
N SER A 58 8.89 -1.95 1.27
CA SER A 58 9.33 -2.73 2.44
C SER A 58 9.99 -4.04 2.03
N LEU A 59 9.58 -4.67 0.93
CA LEU A 59 10.26 -5.84 0.36
C LEU A 59 11.68 -5.46 -0.11
N MET A 60 11.83 -4.35 -0.84
CA MET A 60 13.14 -3.86 -1.28
C MET A 60 14.06 -3.52 -0.10
N ALA A 61 13.52 -2.88 0.94
CA ALA A 61 14.26 -2.60 2.16
C ALA A 61 14.71 -3.89 2.86
N GLY A 62 13.86 -4.92 2.92
CA GLY A 62 14.22 -6.22 3.47
C GLY A 62 15.34 -6.93 2.70
N ILE A 63 15.38 -6.79 1.38
CA ILE A 63 16.50 -7.31 0.56
C ILE A 63 17.80 -6.57 0.89
N ILE A 64 17.75 -5.24 0.99
CA ILE A 64 18.93 -4.42 1.33
C ILE A 64 19.44 -4.80 2.72
N ASP A 65 18.55 -4.91 3.71
CA ASP A 65 18.89 -5.34 5.06
C ASP A 65 19.50 -6.74 5.07
N ALA A 66 18.96 -7.68 4.29
CA ALA A 66 19.50 -9.04 4.17
C ALA A 66 20.92 -9.09 3.57
N VAL A 67 21.35 -8.05 2.85
CA VAL A 67 22.74 -7.93 2.35
C VAL A 67 23.62 -7.18 3.34
N LEU A 68 23.11 -6.08 3.92
CA LEU A 68 23.87 -5.23 4.84
C LEU A 68 24.18 -5.93 6.16
N PHE A 69 23.21 -6.60 6.79
CA PHE A 69 23.39 -7.19 8.12
C PHE A 69 24.44 -8.32 8.16
N PRO A 70 24.47 -9.28 7.22
CA PRO A 70 25.55 -10.27 7.18
C PRO A 70 26.94 -9.64 7.02
N GLY A 71 27.05 -8.56 6.24
CA GLY A 71 28.31 -7.83 6.08
C GLY A 71 28.83 -7.24 7.41
N ILE A 72 27.92 -6.71 8.23
CA ILE A 72 28.25 -6.20 9.58
C ILE A 72 28.73 -7.33 10.49
N ILE A 73 28.04 -8.48 10.46
CA ILE A 73 28.37 -9.65 11.28
C ILE A 73 29.76 -10.18 10.92
N VAL A 74 30.04 -10.36 9.62
CA VAL A 74 31.34 -10.82 9.14
C VAL A 74 32.44 -9.85 9.56
N TYR A 75 32.25 -8.55 9.37
CA TYR A 75 33.23 -7.54 9.78
C TYR A 75 33.52 -7.60 11.29
N ALA A 76 32.47 -7.70 12.12
CA ALA A 76 32.59 -7.78 13.57
C ALA A 76 33.36 -9.02 14.03
N ILE A 77 33.17 -10.17 13.36
CA ILE A 77 33.94 -11.40 13.64
C ILE A 77 35.43 -11.22 13.32
N PHE A 78 35.76 -10.60 12.19
CA PHE A 78 37.16 -10.44 11.75
C PHE A 78 37.92 -9.34 12.49
N HIS A 79 37.25 -8.26 12.90
CA HIS A 79 37.91 -7.10 13.52
C HIS A 79 37.71 -7.03 15.04
N GLY A 80 36.87 -7.90 15.62
CA GLY A 80 36.62 -7.97 17.07
C GLY A 80 35.89 -6.75 17.67
N VAL A 81 35.55 -5.76 16.84
CA VAL A 81 34.85 -4.53 17.22
C VAL A 81 33.82 -4.15 16.17
N VAL A 82 32.71 -3.55 16.61
CA VAL A 82 31.74 -2.91 15.72
C VAL A 82 32.16 -1.45 15.56
N ASP A 83 32.87 -1.15 14.47
CA ASP A 83 33.29 0.21 14.14
C ASP A 83 32.11 1.03 13.59
N TYR A 84 32.08 2.33 13.89
CA TYR A 84 31.05 3.25 13.42
C TYR A 84 30.96 3.26 11.89
N LYS A 85 32.07 3.01 11.19
CA LYS A 85 32.14 2.93 9.72
C LYS A 85 31.23 1.85 9.13
N VAL A 86 30.97 0.79 9.88
CA VAL A 86 30.16 -0.36 9.45
C VAL A 86 28.70 -0.21 9.88
N LEU A 87 28.46 0.56 10.95
CA LEU A 87 27.12 0.89 11.43
C LEU A 87 26.50 2.12 10.72
N THR A 88 27.33 3.00 10.15
CA THR A 88 26.90 4.23 9.49
C THR A 88 26.02 3.96 8.26
N PRO A 89 26.36 3.05 7.32
CA PRO A 89 25.53 2.82 6.14
C PRO A 89 24.11 2.31 6.47
N PRO A 90 23.90 1.32 7.36
CA PRO A 90 22.58 0.92 7.82
C PRO A 90 21.80 2.05 8.51
N ALA A 91 22.47 2.85 9.35
CA ALA A 91 21.84 3.96 10.05
C ALA A 91 21.35 5.05 9.08
N VAL A 92 22.19 5.43 8.11
CA VAL A 92 21.84 6.39 7.05
C VAL A 92 20.71 5.84 6.17
N PHE A 93 20.78 4.56 5.81
CA PHE A 93 19.73 3.90 5.04
C PHE A 93 18.39 3.91 5.79
N LEU A 94 18.39 3.58 7.09
CA LEU A 94 17.19 3.57 7.91
C LEU A 94 16.57 4.97 8.05
N LEU A 95 17.39 5.99 8.33
CA LEU A 95 16.92 7.38 8.41
C LEU A 95 16.38 7.88 7.06
N GLY A 96 17.10 7.63 5.97
CA GLY A 96 16.66 7.98 4.62
C GLY A 96 15.35 7.30 4.25
N ASN A 97 15.19 6.02 4.57
CA ASN A 97 13.97 5.24 4.32
C ASN A 97 12.76 5.80 5.10
N ILE A 98 12.96 6.17 6.37
CA ILE A 98 11.93 6.80 7.21
C ILE A 98 11.50 8.14 6.61
N ILE A 99 12.45 9.01 6.27
CA ILE A 99 12.17 10.33 5.70
C ILE A 99 11.46 10.21 4.35
N ALA A 100 11.94 9.34 3.47
CA ALA A 100 11.34 9.11 2.16
C ALA A 100 9.89 8.62 2.28
N LYS A 101 9.62 7.68 3.21
CA LYS A 101 8.25 7.21 3.49
C LYS A 101 7.37 8.31 4.06
N LEU A 102 7.88 9.12 4.98
CA LEU A 102 7.16 10.26 5.55
C LEU A 102 6.70 11.23 4.46
N ILE A 103 7.64 11.66 3.60
CA ILE A 103 7.37 12.57 2.50
C ILE A 103 6.37 11.94 1.53
N TYR A 104 6.58 10.69 1.13
CA TYR A 104 5.72 10.00 0.18
C TYR A 104 4.27 9.86 0.68
N ILE A 105 4.09 9.41 1.93
CA ILE A 105 2.76 9.23 2.54
C ILE A 105 2.07 10.58 2.71
N SER A 106 2.80 11.59 3.20
CA SER A 106 2.26 12.94 3.41
C SER A 106 1.76 13.55 2.10
N LEU A 107 2.58 13.51 1.04
CA LEU A 107 2.20 14.03 -0.28
C LEU A 107 1.06 13.24 -0.92
N SER A 108 1.08 11.91 -0.79
CA SER A 108 0.10 11.05 -1.47
C SER A 108 -1.28 11.09 -0.78
N LEU A 109 -1.32 11.10 0.55
CA LEU A 109 -2.55 10.95 1.34
C LEU A 109 -3.11 12.26 1.90
N ASN A 110 -2.41 13.39 1.69
CA ASN A 110 -2.81 14.79 1.95
C ASN A 110 -4.16 14.99 2.67
N ASP A 111 -4.12 15.38 3.96
CA ASP A 111 -5.25 15.61 4.89
C ASP A 111 -6.30 14.50 5.07
N ARG A 112 -6.23 13.38 4.33
CA ARG A 112 -7.18 12.26 4.45
C ARG A 112 -6.92 11.37 5.66
N ILE A 113 -5.74 11.51 6.26
CA ILE A 113 -5.23 10.61 7.29
C ILE A 113 -4.61 11.44 8.41
N LYS A 114 -4.83 11.05 9.67
CA LYS A 114 -4.25 11.77 10.81
C LYS A 114 -2.73 11.61 10.80
N ILE A 115 -2.02 12.63 11.24
CA ILE A 115 -0.55 12.62 11.34
C ILE A 115 -0.05 11.41 12.17
N VAL A 116 -0.78 11.02 13.22
CA VAL A 116 -0.46 9.83 14.03
C VAL A 116 -0.45 8.55 13.19
N ASP A 117 -1.39 8.40 12.26
CA ASP A 117 -1.44 7.22 11.40
C ASP A 117 -0.31 7.25 10.37
N ILE A 118 0.09 8.44 9.91
CA ILE A 118 1.26 8.61 9.04
C ILE A 118 2.51 8.11 9.76
N LEU A 119 2.72 8.49 11.03
CA LEU A 119 3.86 8.04 11.83
C LEU A 119 3.90 6.51 11.99
N ILE A 120 2.76 5.88 12.27
CA ILE A 120 2.68 4.41 12.38
C ILE A 120 2.91 3.75 11.01
N SER A 121 2.46 4.39 9.93
CA SER A 121 2.60 3.89 8.56
C SER A 121 4.02 4.00 8.00
N VAL A 122 4.88 4.81 8.62
CA VAL A 122 6.28 4.96 8.24
C VAL A 122 7.13 3.82 8.81
N LEU A 123 6.64 3.15 9.87
CA LEU A 123 7.36 2.05 10.50
C LEU A 123 7.75 0.99 9.47
N PRO A 124 9.02 0.52 9.52
CA PRO A 124 9.50 -0.50 8.60
C PRO A 124 8.65 -1.76 8.77
N TYR A 125 8.30 -2.39 7.65
CA TYR A 125 7.57 -3.67 7.55
C TYR A 125 6.09 -3.67 8.03
N ALA A 126 5.70 -2.78 8.95
CA ALA A 126 4.36 -2.74 9.52
C ALA A 126 3.41 -1.73 8.85
N GLY A 127 3.97 -0.72 8.17
CA GLY A 127 3.20 0.44 7.73
C GLY A 127 2.10 0.16 6.70
N SER A 128 2.39 -0.67 5.69
CA SER A 128 1.39 -1.05 4.67
C SER A 128 0.25 -1.86 5.28
N ALA A 129 0.56 -2.79 6.19
CA ALA A 129 -0.42 -3.61 6.88
C ALA A 129 -1.29 -2.76 7.82
N TYR A 130 -0.70 -1.78 8.52
CA TYR A 130 -1.44 -0.86 9.38
C TYR A 130 -2.45 -0.02 8.60
N LEU A 131 -2.04 0.59 7.47
CA LEU A 131 -2.95 1.32 6.59
C LEU A 131 -4.07 0.41 6.11
N LEU A 132 -3.73 -0.73 5.52
CA LEU A 132 -4.75 -1.66 5.01
C LEU A 132 -5.72 -2.07 6.13
N LYS A 133 -5.21 -2.46 7.30
CA LYS A 133 -5.98 -2.89 8.47
C LYS A 133 -6.94 -1.79 8.92
N LYS A 134 -6.47 -0.55 9.05
CA LYS A 134 -7.27 0.57 9.51
C LYS A 134 -8.49 0.82 8.62
N PHE A 135 -8.34 0.66 7.31
CA PHE A 135 -9.43 0.91 6.36
C PHE A 135 -10.24 -0.35 5.98
N LEU A 136 -9.72 -1.56 6.21
CA LEU A 136 -10.39 -2.83 5.90
C LEU A 136 -11.19 -3.42 7.07
N ILE A 137 -10.77 -3.22 8.32
CA ILE A 137 -11.28 -4.02 9.45
C ILE A 137 -12.76 -3.79 9.75
N ASN A 138 -13.31 -2.62 9.42
CA ASN A 138 -14.68 -2.30 9.79
C ASN A 138 -15.73 -2.77 8.77
N ASP A 139 -15.34 -3.29 7.61
CA ASP A 139 -16.30 -3.68 6.58
C ASP A 139 -15.89 -4.97 5.83
N LYS A 140 -16.53 -6.09 6.18
CA LYS A 140 -16.31 -7.41 5.54
C LYS A 140 -16.56 -7.37 4.03
N LYS A 141 -17.50 -6.55 3.56
CA LYS A 141 -17.83 -6.41 2.12
C LYS A 141 -16.73 -5.64 1.40
N MET A 142 -16.16 -4.61 2.05
CA MET A 142 -14.99 -3.90 1.52
C MET A 142 -13.77 -4.82 1.43
N ALA A 143 -13.53 -5.65 2.45
CA ALA A 143 -12.45 -6.64 2.40
C ALA A 143 -12.63 -7.66 1.26
N LEU A 144 -13.87 -8.13 1.04
CA LEU A 144 -14.20 -8.98 -0.08
C LEU A 144 -13.98 -8.28 -1.44
N ALA A 145 -14.38 -7.00 -1.56
CA ALA A 145 -14.17 -6.21 -2.78
C ALA A 145 -12.68 -6.04 -3.10
N VAL A 146 -11.87 -5.70 -2.09
CA VAL A 146 -10.42 -5.54 -2.25
C VAL A 146 -9.75 -6.84 -2.63
N SER A 147 -10.00 -7.92 -1.89
CA SER A 147 -9.41 -9.23 -2.20
C SER A 147 -9.79 -9.71 -3.61
N SER A 148 -11.05 -9.53 -4.02
CA SER A 148 -11.52 -9.91 -5.36
C SER A 148 -10.85 -9.07 -6.45
N TYR A 149 -10.72 -7.75 -6.23
CA TYR A 149 -10.04 -6.85 -7.16
C TYR A 149 -8.55 -7.20 -7.30
N LEU A 150 -7.85 -7.43 -6.19
CA LEU A 150 -6.45 -7.84 -6.20
C LEU A 150 -6.25 -9.18 -6.91
N LYS A 151 -7.17 -10.13 -6.73
CA LYS A 151 -7.15 -11.42 -7.44
C LYS A 151 -7.29 -11.23 -8.94
N LYS A 152 -8.23 -10.38 -9.39
CA LYS A 152 -8.40 -10.01 -10.81
C LYS A 152 -7.11 -9.39 -11.37
N LYS A 153 -6.56 -8.36 -10.70
CA LYS A 153 -5.32 -7.72 -11.12
C LYS A 153 -4.14 -8.68 -11.20
N LYS A 154 -3.98 -9.58 -10.22
CA LYS A 154 -2.94 -10.62 -10.26
C LYS A 154 -3.08 -11.51 -11.50
N GLN A 155 -4.31 -11.88 -11.87
CA GLN A 155 -4.58 -12.69 -13.05
C GLN A 155 -4.27 -11.92 -14.35
N ASP A 156 -4.69 -10.66 -14.45
CA ASP A 156 -4.38 -9.78 -15.57
C ASP A 156 -2.86 -9.63 -15.77
N TYR A 157 -2.11 -9.38 -14.69
CA TYR A 157 -0.65 -9.29 -14.74
C TYR A 157 -0.01 -10.61 -15.19
N LYS A 158 -0.49 -11.75 -14.68
CA LYS A 158 0.03 -13.07 -15.08
C LYS A 158 -0.20 -13.30 -16.58
N TYR A 159 -1.38 -12.98 -17.09
CA TYR A 159 -1.70 -13.13 -18.51
C TYR A 159 -0.83 -12.22 -19.38
N ASN A 160 -0.70 -10.94 -19.00
CA ASN A 160 0.12 -9.98 -19.73
C ASN A 160 1.61 -10.35 -19.74
N LEU A 161 2.14 -10.89 -18.63
CA LEU A 161 3.50 -11.42 -18.57
C LEU A 161 3.69 -12.59 -19.54
N VAL A 162 2.78 -13.57 -19.54
CA VAL A 162 2.86 -14.72 -20.45
C VAL A 162 2.75 -14.28 -21.91
N ALA A 163 1.92 -13.28 -22.22
CA ALA A 163 1.80 -12.72 -23.56
C ALA A 163 3.03 -11.91 -24.00
N TYR A 164 3.75 -11.27 -23.08
CA TYR A 164 4.96 -10.51 -23.38
C TYR A 164 6.17 -11.40 -23.66
N PHE A 165 6.23 -12.58 -23.05
CA PHE A 165 7.31 -13.57 -23.25
C PHE A 165 7.03 -14.61 -24.34
N LYS A 166 5.94 -14.43 -25.10
CA LYS A 166 5.55 -15.30 -26.21
C LYS A 166 5.72 -14.57 -27.54
#